data_AF-A0A7Y3NVT6-F1
#
_entry.id   AF-A0A7Y3NVT6-F1
#
_cell.length_a   1.000
_cell.length_b   1.000
_cell.length_c   1.000
_cell.angle_alpha   90.00
_cell.angle_beta   90.00
_cell.angle_gamma   90.00
#
_symmetry.space_group_name_H-M   'P 1'
#
loop_
_entity.id
_entity.type
_entity.pdbx_description
1 polymer ?
#
loop_
_entity_poly.entity_id
_entity_poly.type
_entity_poly.pdbx_seq_one_letter_code
_entity_poly.pdbx_strand_id
1 'polypeptide(L)'
;MIAILAFAFGFLFFVVIMLSSRRIANRVLEIKAQRIMRVLGKTIDTIKCSYEGLIYMVSLPVYDVTLQDLSPESIHVELDRFLWLFPTTHSMRIVYHDEDGGYRLLAYLALEALFVPLLDDQCERGVIDKKQFALMRRYLFEHKKKHHLIIQEVLDKIKSHPVLV
;
A
#
# COMPACT_ATOMS: atom_id res chain seq x y z
N MET A 1 4.97 29.84 37.95
CA MET A 1 5.99 28.97 37.30
C MET A 1 5.43 27.57 36.99
N ILE A 2 4.85 26.86 37.96
CA ILE A 2 4.30 25.51 37.78
C ILE A 2 3.19 25.45 36.70
N ALA A 3 2.26 26.40 36.69
CA ALA A 3 1.18 26.45 35.69
C ALA A 3 1.67 26.65 34.25
N ILE A 4 2.74 27.43 34.05
CA ILE A 4 3.35 27.68 32.73
C ILE A 4 4.03 26.40 32.23
N LEU A 5 4.74 25.69 33.11
CA LEU A 5 5.36 24.39 32.82
C LEU A 5 4.31 23.32 32.46
N ALA A 6 3.20 23.26 33.21
CA ALA A 6 2.11 22.33 32.93
C ALA A 6 1.43 22.64 31.58
N PHE A 7 1.21 23.92 31.27
CA PHE A 7 0.64 24.34 29.99
C PHE A 7 1.59 24.02 28.82
N ALA A 8 2.89 24.30 28.95
CA ALA A 8 3.88 23.97 27.94
C ALA A 8 3.97 22.45 27.69
N PHE A 9 3.91 21.64 28.75
CA PHE A 9 3.92 20.19 28.64
C PHE A 9 2.64 19.66 27.96
N GLY A 10 1.47 20.17 28.35
CA GLY A 10 0.19 19.81 27.72
C GLY A 10 0.16 20.18 26.22
N PHE A 11 0.68 21.35 25.87
CA PHE A 11 0.80 21.78 24.47
C PHE A 11 1.75 20.88 23.68
N LEU A 12 2.94 20.57 24.22
CA LEU A 12 3.89 19.67 23.59
C LEU A 12 3.28 18.27 23.36
N PHE A 13 2.59 17.74 24.38
CA PHE A 13 1.91 16.44 24.30
C PHE A 13 0.83 16.42 23.20
N PHE A 14 0.01 17.48 23.13
CA PHE A 14 -1.01 17.61 22.08
C PHE A 14 -0.38 17.67 20.69
N VAL A 15 0.71 18.42 20.52
CA VAL A 15 1.45 18.51 19.25
C VAL A 15 2.02 17.15 18.84
N VAL A 16 2.60 16.39 19.78
CA VAL A 16 3.15 15.04 19.52
C VAL A 16 2.03 14.08 19.09
N ILE A 17 0.89 14.08 19.77
CA ILE A 17 -0.28 13.27 19.38
C ILE A 17 -0.75 13.65 17.98
N MET A 18 -0.87 14.94 17.70
CA MET A 18 -1.35 15.40 16.41
C MET A 18 -0.39 15.00 15.28
N LEU A 19 0.92 15.20 15.46
CA LEU A 19 1.98 14.78 14.53
C LEU A 19 2.02 13.27 14.33
N SER A 20 1.71 12.50 15.37
CA SER A 20 1.61 11.03 15.30
C SER A 20 0.31 10.55 14.63
N SER A 21 -0.60 11.46 14.28
CA SER A 21 -1.81 11.06 13.58
C SER A 21 -1.49 10.51 12.19
N ARG A 22 -2.21 9.44 11.83
CA ARG A 22 -2.11 8.77 10.52
C ARG A 22 -2.17 9.74 9.33
N ARG A 23 -3.02 10.77 9.42
CA ARG A 23 -3.18 11.75 8.34
C ARG A 23 -1.91 12.56 8.12
N ILE A 24 -1.26 13.00 9.19
CA ILE A 24 0.00 13.76 9.09
C ILE A 24 1.12 12.84 8.59
N ALA A 25 1.23 11.61 9.10
CA ALA A 25 2.22 10.65 8.61
C ALA A 25 2.11 10.42 7.09
N ASN A 26 0.88 10.21 6.58
CA ASN A 26 0.63 10.05 5.15
C ASN A 26 0.98 11.31 4.34
N ARG A 27 0.67 12.51 4.85
CA ARG A 27 1.04 13.77 4.19
C ARG A 27 2.54 13.99 4.13
N VAL A 28 3.25 13.69 5.23
CA VAL A 28 4.72 13.78 5.26
C VAL A 28 5.33 12.81 4.26
N LEU A 29 4.81 11.58 4.18
CA LEU A 29 5.23 10.59 3.19
C LEU A 29 5.02 11.10 1.76
N GLU A 30 3.84 11.64 1.47
CA GLU A 30 3.49 12.22 0.17
C GLU A 30 4.44 13.37 -0.22
N ILE A 31 4.69 14.32 0.67
CA ILE A 31 5.57 15.46 0.39
C ILE A 31 7.00 14.98 0.09
N LYS A 32 7.52 14.04 0.89
CA LYS A 32 8.86 13.48 0.68
C LYS A 32 8.94 12.73 -0.64
N ALA A 33 7.93 11.92 -0.96
CA ALA A 33 7.87 11.18 -2.22
C ALA A 33 7.78 12.11 -3.44
N GLN A 34 6.97 13.18 -3.36
CA GLN A 34 6.89 14.20 -4.42
C GLN A 34 8.23 14.87 -4.68
N ARG A 35 9.01 15.13 -3.62
CA ARG A 35 10.36 15.71 -3.77
C ARG A 35 11.28 14.77 -4.56
N ILE A 36 11.26 13.48 -4.23
CA ILE A 36 12.05 12.46 -4.95
C ILE A 36 11.56 12.33 -6.40
N MET A 37 10.25 12.27 -6.63
CA MET A 37 9.67 12.21 -7.97
C MET A 37 10.08 13.40 -8.86
N ARG A 38 10.17 14.61 -8.30
CA ARG A 38 10.69 15.79 -9.03
C ARG A 38 12.16 15.64 -9.40
N VAL A 39 13.00 15.12 -8.50
CA VAL A 39 14.41 14.82 -8.80
C VAL A 39 14.53 13.82 -9.94
N LEU A 40 13.65 12.81 -9.97
CA LEU A 40 13.61 11.80 -11.03
C LEU A 40 12.96 12.28 -12.34
N GLY A 41 12.32 13.45 -12.35
CA GLY A 41 11.54 13.92 -13.50
C GLY A 41 10.35 13.01 -13.82
N LYS A 42 9.73 12.41 -12.80
CA LYS A 42 8.63 11.44 -12.94
C LYS A 42 7.38 11.89 -12.19
N THR A 43 6.25 11.30 -12.56
CA THR A 43 4.99 11.38 -11.80
C THR A 43 4.58 9.99 -11.31
N ILE A 44 3.70 9.94 -10.30
CA ILE A 44 3.16 8.68 -9.77
C ILE A 44 2.63 7.74 -10.86
N ASP A 45 1.99 8.32 -11.88
CA ASP A 45 1.35 7.58 -12.97
C ASP A 45 2.38 6.95 -13.91
N THR A 46 3.57 7.57 -14.06
CA THR A 46 4.65 7.06 -14.91
C THR A 46 5.49 5.95 -14.27
N ILE A 47 5.45 5.82 -12.94
CA ILE A 47 6.23 4.79 -12.24
C ILE A 47 5.49 3.46 -12.35
N LYS A 48 6.02 2.53 -13.14
CA LYS A 48 5.48 1.17 -13.25
C LYS A 48 5.90 0.33 -12.04
N CYS A 49 4.97 -0.45 -11.52
CA CYS A 49 5.20 -1.45 -10.49
C CYS A 49 4.95 -2.82 -11.11
N SER A 50 5.73 -3.83 -10.74
CA SER A 50 5.40 -5.23 -11.00
C SER A 50 4.78 -5.82 -9.75
N TYR A 51 3.73 -6.62 -9.96
CA TYR A 51 2.96 -7.28 -8.91
C TYR A 51 3.18 -8.81 -8.93
N GLU A 52 4.24 -9.28 -9.58
CA GLU A 52 4.62 -10.70 -9.62
C GLU A 52 4.79 -11.33 -8.23
N GLY A 53 5.13 -10.53 -7.22
CA GLY A 53 5.22 -10.96 -5.82
C GLY A 53 3.88 -11.19 -5.12
N LEU A 54 2.74 -11.07 -5.83
CA LEU A 54 1.41 -11.38 -5.29
C LEU A 54 1.31 -12.88 -5.01
N ILE A 55 0.95 -13.21 -3.77
CA ILE A 55 0.62 -14.56 -3.34
C ILE A 55 -0.90 -14.70 -3.36
N TYR A 56 -1.42 -15.53 -4.27
CA TYR A 56 -2.85 -15.78 -4.41
C TYR A 56 -3.29 -16.81 -3.37
N MET A 57 -4.26 -16.44 -2.54
CA MET A 57 -4.74 -17.24 -1.40
C MET A 57 -6.07 -17.94 -1.69
N VAL A 58 -6.61 -17.78 -2.90
CA VAL A 58 -7.77 -18.54 -3.36
C VAL A 58 -7.37 -20.00 -3.36
N SER A 59 -7.69 -20.72 -2.28
CA SER A 59 -7.65 -22.17 -2.25
C SER A 59 -8.59 -22.64 -3.35
N LEU A 60 -8.02 -23.13 -4.45
CA LEU A 60 -8.75 -23.96 -5.40
C LEU A 60 -9.45 -25.08 -4.60
N PRO A 61 -10.78 -25.08 -4.60
CA PRO A 61 -11.46 -25.69 -5.72
C PRO A 61 -12.27 -24.70 -6.57
N VAL A 62 -12.09 -24.92 -7.86
CA VAL A 62 -13.00 -24.73 -8.99
C VAL A 62 -14.47 -24.74 -8.57
N TYR A 63 -15.32 -23.94 -9.24
CA TYR A 63 -16.80 -23.93 -9.27
C TYR A 63 -17.55 -22.77 -8.61
N ASP A 64 -16.93 -21.85 -7.88
CA ASP A 64 -17.68 -20.66 -7.43
C ASP A 64 -17.77 -19.65 -8.58
N VAL A 65 -18.80 -19.83 -9.43
CA VAL A 65 -19.14 -18.95 -10.58
C VAL A 65 -19.21 -17.48 -10.15
N THR A 66 -19.55 -17.23 -8.88
CA THR A 66 -19.58 -15.91 -8.26
C THR A 66 -18.25 -15.16 -8.32
N LEU A 67 -17.10 -15.86 -8.34
CA LEU A 67 -15.79 -15.20 -8.41
C LEU A 67 -15.43 -14.71 -9.83
N GLN A 68 -16.06 -15.24 -10.88
CA GLN A 68 -15.81 -14.79 -12.27
C GLN A 68 -16.48 -13.45 -12.56
N ASP A 69 -17.63 -13.19 -11.91
CA ASP A 69 -18.44 -11.97 -12.06
C ASP A 69 -18.13 -10.90 -11.00
N LEU A 70 -16.99 -11.02 -10.31
CA LEU A 70 -16.55 -10.03 -9.32
C LEU A 70 -16.48 -8.63 -9.92
N SER A 71 -17.32 -7.73 -9.39
CA SER A 71 -17.18 -6.31 -9.64
C SER A 71 -15.92 -5.78 -8.95
N PRO A 72 -15.10 -4.93 -9.60
CA PRO A 72 -13.96 -4.27 -8.98
C PRO A 72 -14.32 -3.50 -7.70
N GLU A 73 -15.59 -3.09 -7.56
CA GLU A 73 -16.09 -2.34 -6.40
C GLU A 73 -16.25 -3.21 -5.15
N SER A 74 -16.39 -4.53 -5.30
CA SER A 74 -16.51 -5.51 -4.22
C SER A 74 -15.16 -5.96 -3.65
N ILE A 75 -14.06 -5.54 -4.29
CA ILE A 75 -12.70 -5.90 -3.92
C ILE A 75 -12.04 -4.71 -3.22
N HIS A 76 -11.48 -4.98 -2.05
CA HIS A 76 -10.85 -3.95 -1.23
C HIS A 76 -9.40 -4.30 -0.93
N VAL A 77 -8.58 -3.25 -0.79
CA VAL A 77 -7.20 -3.36 -0.37
C VAL A 77 -7.11 -2.97 1.10
N GLU A 78 -6.79 -3.95 1.94
CA GLU A 78 -6.51 -3.75 3.36
C GLU A 78 -5.01 -3.71 3.58
N LEU A 79 -4.52 -2.63 4.18
CA LEU A 79 -3.11 -2.48 4.51
C LEU A 79 -2.84 -3.05 5.90
N ASP A 80 -2.00 -4.07 6.00
CA ASP A 80 -1.55 -4.62 7.27
C ASP A 80 -0.49 -3.67 7.87
N ARG A 81 -0.87 -3.03 8.98
CA ARG A 81 -0.10 -1.96 9.63
C ARG A 81 0.24 -2.36 11.05
N PHE A 82 1.53 -2.34 11.38
CA PHE A 82 1.98 -2.46 12.75
C PHE A 82 1.98 -1.09 13.44
N LEU A 83 1.56 -1.08 14.71
CA LEU A 83 1.51 0.07 15.63
C LEU A 83 0.42 1.12 15.35
N TRP A 84 -0.25 1.56 16.42
CA TRP A 84 -1.32 2.56 16.34
C TRP A 84 -0.81 3.99 16.08
N LEU A 85 0.30 4.38 16.70
CA LEU A 85 0.84 5.75 16.66
C LEU A 85 1.86 5.99 15.54
N PHE A 86 2.50 4.94 15.03
CA PHE A 86 3.45 5.03 13.91
C PHE A 86 3.18 3.89 12.92
N PRO A 87 1.97 3.88 12.31
CA PRO A 87 1.54 2.77 11.48
C PRO A 87 2.56 2.57 10.36
N THR A 88 3.25 1.44 10.39
CA THR A 88 4.17 0.99 9.35
C THR A 88 3.47 -0.09 8.56
N THR A 89 3.29 0.15 7.27
CA THR A 89 2.64 -0.82 6.39
C THR A 89 3.68 -1.83 5.94
N HIS A 90 3.42 -3.11 6.21
CA HIS A 90 4.33 -4.21 5.83
C HIS A 90 3.74 -5.09 4.75
N SER A 91 2.42 -5.16 4.65
CA SER A 91 1.78 -5.94 3.60
C SER A 91 0.41 -5.40 3.28
N MET A 92 -0.18 -5.94 2.22
CA MET A 92 -1.56 -5.69 1.86
C MET A 92 -2.28 -6.98 1.57
N ARG A 93 -3.55 -7.01 1.94
CA ARG A 93 -4.50 -8.06 1.66
C ARG A 93 -5.49 -7.53 0.66
N ILE A 94 -5.73 -8.30 -0.38
CA ILE A 94 -6.76 -8.05 -1.37
C ILE A 94 -7.91 -8.95 -0.98
N VAL A 95 -9.01 -8.36 -0.52
CA VAL A 95 -10.15 -9.07 0.05
C VAL A 95 -11.39 -8.82 -0.76
N TYR A 96 -12.26 -9.82 -0.80
CA TYR A 96 -13.61 -9.74 -1.35
C TYR A 96 -14.63 -9.77 -0.21
N HIS A 97 -15.62 -8.88 -0.29
CA HIS A 97 -16.81 -8.93 0.56
C HIS A 97 -17.98 -9.56 -0.20
N ASP A 98 -18.46 -10.68 0.32
CA ASP A 98 -19.66 -11.36 -0.16
C ASP A 98 -20.91 -10.54 0.18
N GLU A 99 -22.00 -10.74 -0.57
CA GLU A 99 -23.29 -10.07 -0.30
C GLU A 99 -23.84 -10.45 1.09
N ASP A 100 -23.54 -11.67 1.55
CA ASP A 100 -23.87 -12.17 2.87
C ASP A 100 -22.96 -11.64 4.00
N GLY A 101 -22.04 -10.72 3.70
CA GLY A 101 -21.10 -10.13 4.66
C GLY A 101 -19.88 -11.00 4.97
N GLY A 102 -19.69 -12.09 4.23
CA GLY A 102 -18.48 -12.92 4.30
C GLY A 102 -17.24 -12.18 3.81
N TYR A 103 -16.07 -12.49 4.38
CA TYR A 103 -14.78 -11.96 3.94
C TYR A 103 -13.92 -13.09 3.37
N ARG A 104 -13.42 -12.91 2.15
CA ARG A 104 -12.50 -13.88 1.52
C ARG A 104 -11.21 -13.20 1.11
N LEU A 105 -10.07 -13.78 1.51
CA LEU A 105 -8.75 -13.32 1.10
C LEU A 105 -8.44 -13.83 -0.31
N LEU A 106 -8.35 -12.92 -1.28
CA LEU A 106 -8.04 -13.27 -2.67
C LEU A 106 -6.53 -13.36 -2.90
N ALA A 107 -5.80 -12.35 -2.44
CA ALA A 107 -4.37 -12.26 -2.63
C ALA A 107 -3.70 -11.47 -1.51
N TYR A 108 -2.39 -11.64 -1.41
CA TYR A 108 -1.53 -11.00 -0.43
C TYR A 108 -0.27 -10.48 -1.11
N LEU A 109 0.17 -9.27 -0.78
CA LEU A 109 1.43 -8.71 -1.25
C LEU A 109 2.22 -8.16 -0.07
N ALA A 110 3.42 -8.68 0.17
CA ALA A 110 4.37 -8.07 1.09
C ALA A 110 4.98 -6.81 0.46
N LEU A 111 5.24 -5.78 1.27
CA LEU A 111 5.89 -4.56 0.80
C LEU A 111 7.27 -4.89 0.19
N GLU A 112 7.98 -5.85 0.78
CA GLU A 112 9.27 -6.36 0.36
C GLU A 112 9.22 -7.15 -0.94
N ALA A 113 8.03 -7.53 -1.41
CA ALA A 113 7.81 -8.21 -2.68
C ALA A 113 7.36 -7.25 -3.80
N LEU A 114 7.06 -5.97 -3.51
CA LEU A 114 6.69 -4.98 -4.52
C LEU A 114 7.91 -4.59 -5.39
N PHE A 115 8.00 -5.05 -6.62
CA PHE A 115 9.11 -4.73 -7.51
C PHE A 115 8.86 -3.42 -8.27
N VAL A 116 9.86 -2.53 -8.30
CA VAL A 116 9.74 -1.21 -8.95
C VAL A 116 11.02 -0.94 -9.75
N PRO A 117 11.12 -1.47 -10.99
CA PRO A 117 12.38 -1.49 -11.74
C PRO A 117 13.05 -0.12 -11.89
N LEU A 118 12.24 0.93 -12.05
CA LEU A 118 12.74 2.30 -12.11
C LEU A 118 13.47 2.69 -10.82
N LEU A 119 12.90 2.39 -9.65
CA LEU A 119 13.53 2.75 -8.38
C LEU A 119 14.77 1.92 -8.12
N ASP A 120 14.78 0.65 -8.54
CA ASP A 120 15.94 -0.23 -8.43
C ASP A 120 17.12 0.34 -9.23
N ASP A 121 16.90 0.66 -10.52
CA ASP A 121 17.90 1.28 -11.39
C ASP A 121 18.43 2.62 -10.83
N GLN A 122 17.54 3.48 -10.31
CA GLN A 122 17.95 4.78 -9.77
C GLN A 122 18.71 4.67 -8.44
N CYS A 123 18.43 3.63 -7.64
CA CYS A 123 19.16 3.32 -6.42
C CYS A 123 20.56 2.77 -6.74
N GLU A 124 20.67 1.86 -7.72
CA GLU A 124 21.95 1.33 -8.19
C GLU A 124 22.86 2.41 -8.77
N ARG A 125 22.28 3.37 -9.51
CA ARG A 125 23.00 4.55 -10.04
C ARG A 125 23.36 5.59 -8.97
N GLY A 126 22.91 5.42 -7.73
CA GLY A 126 23.16 6.36 -6.63
C GLY A 126 22.39 7.68 -6.74
N VAL A 127 21.38 7.77 -7.63
CA VAL A 127 20.53 8.97 -7.77
C VAL A 127 19.62 9.12 -6.55
N ILE A 128 19.15 7.99 -6.02
CA ILE A 128 18.44 7.91 -4.74
C ILE A 128 19.19 6.97 -3.79
N ASP A 129 19.12 7.26 -2.49
CA ASP A 129 19.69 6.37 -1.47
C ASP A 129 18.70 5.25 -1.06
N LYS A 130 19.17 4.28 -0.27
CA LYS A 130 18.35 3.17 0.23
C LYS A 130 17.14 3.63 1.07
N LYS A 131 17.24 4.76 1.79
CA LYS A 131 16.15 5.30 2.61
C LYS A 131 15.06 5.92 1.72
N GLN A 132 15.47 6.66 0.69
CA GLN A 132 14.62 7.24 -0.33
C GLN A 132 13.94 6.15 -1.16
N PHE A 133 14.67 5.09 -1.52
CA PHE A 133 14.11 3.90 -2.16
C PHE A 133 13.00 3.27 -1.31
N ALA A 134 13.28 2.96 -0.03
CA ALA A 134 12.30 2.38 0.87
C ALA A 134 11.07 3.29 1.07
N LEU A 135 11.30 4.60 1.19
CA LEU A 135 10.24 5.61 1.30
C LEU A 135 9.35 5.62 0.05
N MET A 136 9.95 5.63 -1.13
CA MET A 136 9.23 5.64 -2.41
C MET A 136 8.43 4.36 -2.61
N ARG A 137 9.04 3.20 -2.31
CA ARG A 137 8.37 1.90 -2.37
C ARG A 137 7.14 1.87 -1.47
N ARG A 138 7.29 2.31 -0.22
CA ARG A 138 6.17 2.45 0.72
C ARG A 138 5.10 3.42 0.22
N TYR A 139 5.49 4.56 -0.31
CA TYR A 139 4.55 5.53 -0.87
C TYR A 139 3.72 4.92 -2.01
N LEU A 140 4.37 4.25 -2.96
CA LEU A 140 3.70 3.57 -4.07
C LEU A 140 2.76 2.47 -3.58
N PHE A 141 3.19 1.71 -2.58
CA PHE A 141 2.41 0.65 -1.95
C PHE A 141 1.15 1.16 -1.24
N GLU A 142 1.22 2.34 -0.60
CA GLU A 142 0.09 2.94 0.11
C GLU A 142 -0.78 3.85 -0.79
N HIS A 143 -0.37 4.09 -2.05
CA HIS A 143 -1.04 5.07 -2.90
C HIS A 143 -2.33 4.50 -3.55
N LYS A 144 -3.47 5.16 -3.32
CA LYS A 144 -4.79 4.74 -3.81
C LYS A 144 -4.84 4.42 -5.31
N LYS A 145 -4.18 5.23 -6.16
CA LYS A 145 -4.14 4.95 -7.61
C LYS A 145 -3.47 3.62 -7.93
N LYS A 146 -2.48 3.20 -7.15
CA LYS A 146 -1.78 1.92 -7.34
C LYS A 146 -2.63 0.75 -6.83
N HIS A 147 -3.46 0.96 -5.81
CA HIS A 147 -4.41 -0.07 -5.36
C HIS A 147 -5.37 -0.50 -6.47
N HIS A 148 -5.85 0.44 -7.29
CA HIS A 148 -6.71 0.09 -8.41
C HIS A 148 -6.00 -0.83 -9.43
N LEU A 149 -4.74 -0.56 -9.74
CA LEU A 149 -3.94 -1.41 -10.64
C LEU A 149 -3.71 -2.81 -10.04
N ILE A 150 -3.51 -2.91 -8.73
CA ILE A 150 -3.35 -4.19 -8.03
C ILE A 150 -4.66 -4.99 -8.07
N ILE A 151 -5.80 -4.35 -7.82
CA ILE A 151 -7.12 -4.99 -7.92
C ILE A 151 -7.34 -5.52 -9.34
N GLN A 152 -7.01 -4.71 -10.35
CA GLN A 152 -7.13 -5.10 -11.75
C GLN A 152 -6.24 -6.31 -12.07
N GLU A 153 -4.98 -6.30 -11.65
CA GLU A 153 -4.07 -7.45 -11.82
C GLU A 153 -4.64 -8.73 -11.18
N VAL A 154 -5.19 -8.63 -9.98
CA VAL A 154 -5.81 -9.77 -9.28
C VAL A 154 -7.02 -10.29 -10.05
N LEU A 155 -7.90 -9.41 -10.52
CA LEU A 155 -9.05 -9.77 -11.34
C LEU A 155 -8.63 -10.43 -12.66
N ASP A 156 -7.67 -9.86 -13.36
CA ASP A 156 -7.14 -10.39 -14.61
C ASP A 156 -6.52 -11.77 -14.39
N LYS A 157 -5.85 -12.00 -13.25
CA LYS A 157 -5.31 -13.32 -12.90
C LYS A 157 -6.40 -14.34 -12.60
N ILE A 158 -7.42 -13.97 -11.83
CA ILE A 158 -8.57 -14.83 -11.52
C ILE A 158 -9.30 -15.23 -12.82
N LYS A 159 -9.51 -14.28 -13.74
CA LYS A 159 -10.18 -14.52 -15.03
C LYS A 159 -9.34 -15.31 -16.03
N SER A 160 -8.02 -15.11 -16.05
CA SER A 160 -7.11 -15.80 -16.98
C SER A 160 -6.71 -17.21 -16.55
N HIS A 161 -6.92 -17.57 -15.28
CA HIS A 161 -6.68 -18.91 -14.75
C HIS A 161 -8.00 -19.56 -14.26
N PRO A 162 -9.02 -19.76 -15.13
CA PRO A 162 -10.03 -20.75 -14.83
C PRO A 162 -9.30 -22.08 -14.82
N VAL A 163 -9.19 -22.72 -13.66
CA VAL A 163 -8.42 -23.95 -13.58
C VAL A 163 -8.96 -24.96 -14.57
N LEU A 164 -8.08 -25.36 -15.49
CA LEU A 164 -8.19 -26.55 -16.30
C LEU A 164 -8.53 -27.71 -15.35
N VAL A 165 -9.76 -28.20 -15.47
CA VAL A 165 -10.12 -29.57 -15.14
C VAL A 165 -10.28 -30.30 -16.45
#